data_AF-A0A0C2CGX5-F1
#
_entry.id   AF-A0A0C2CGX5-F1
#
_cell.length_a   1.000
_cell.length_b   1.000
_cell.length_c   1.000
_cell.angle_alpha   90.00
_cell.angle_beta   90.00
_cell.angle_gamma   90.00
#
_symmetry.space_group_name_H-M   'P 1'
#
loop_
_entity.id
_entity.type
_entity.pdbx_description
1 polymer ?
#
loop_
_entity_poly.entity_id
_entity_poly.type
_entity_poly.pdbx_seq_one_letter_code
_entity_poly.pdbx_strand_id
1 'polypeptide(L)'
;VRRTINEAASLPNKSELNMEALDEKIAKKLLNYPHVSLADAAKRAIEAKLPKLARLLIKRETDDSKQVNVLLQLGDIQEALARAAAAQRPQLMHQVVRHLMKEQKRADYELAIRKIPLAQCLYQDLVREESDRGSSKMMLALLEQASDFERQTMFHLDAVESEMN
;
A
#
# COMPACT_ATOMS: atom_id res chain seq x y z
N VAL A 1 -8.57 -61.43 -9.44
CA VAL A 1 -9.31 -60.20 -9.82
C VAL A 1 -9.29 -59.26 -8.62
N ARG A 2 -8.35 -58.31 -8.60
CA ARG A 2 -8.01 -57.47 -7.44
C ARG A 2 -8.53 -56.05 -7.65
N ARG A 3 -9.21 -55.52 -6.62
CA ARG A 3 -9.37 -54.09 -6.27
C ARG A 3 -10.07 -53.22 -7.31
N THR A 4 -11.39 -53.20 -7.25
CA THR A 4 -12.20 -52.10 -7.77
C THR A 4 -12.23 -50.96 -6.75
N ILE A 5 -11.62 -49.85 -7.18
CA ILE A 5 -12.04 -48.47 -6.95
C ILE A 5 -11.78 -47.94 -5.52
N ASN A 6 -10.61 -47.31 -5.35
CA ASN A 6 -10.38 -46.26 -4.37
C ASN A 6 -11.30 -45.07 -4.69
N GLU A 7 -12.57 -45.13 -4.25
CA GLU A 7 -13.51 -44.00 -4.26
C GLU A 7 -13.37 -43.22 -2.95
N ALA A 8 -12.17 -42.70 -2.70
CA ALA A 8 -11.89 -41.80 -1.59
C ALA A 8 -11.01 -40.63 -2.03
N ALA A 9 -11.06 -40.28 -3.31
CA ALA A 9 -10.42 -39.10 -3.85
C ALA A 9 -11.46 -38.00 -4.06
N SER A 10 -11.26 -36.88 -3.35
CA SER A 10 -11.93 -35.59 -3.54
C SER A 10 -13.29 -35.40 -2.85
N LEU A 11 -13.32 -35.48 -1.51
CA LEU A 11 -14.11 -34.51 -0.77
C LEU A 11 -13.48 -33.13 -1.03
N PRO A 12 -14.23 -32.11 -1.51
CA PRO A 12 -13.68 -30.77 -1.63
C PRO A 12 -13.26 -30.32 -0.22
N ASN A 13 -12.04 -29.81 -0.12
CA ASN A 13 -11.50 -29.26 1.12
C ASN A 13 -12.51 -28.30 1.75
N LYS A 14 -13.14 -28.73 2.85
CA LYS A 14 -14.08 -27.95 3.67
C LYS A 14 -13.42 -26.72 4.32
N SER A 15 -12.17 -26.41 3.98
CA SER A 15 -11.41 -25.22 4.38
C SER A 15 -11.44 -24.10 3.32
N GLU A 16 -11.85 -24.40 2.09
CA GLU A 16 -12.32 -23.42 1.10
C GLU A 16 -13.83 -23.14 1.27
N LEU A 17 -14.32 -23.15 2.52
CA LEU A 17 -15.66 -22.67 2.85
C LEU A 17 -15.82 -21.24 2.29
N ASN A 18 -16.58 -21.14 1.20
CA ASN A 18 -16.85 -19.96 0.37
C ASN A 18 -16.58 -18.62 1.08
N MET A 19 -15.36 -18.09 0.94
CA MET A 19 -15.02 -16.76 1.48
C MET A 19 -15.92 -15.68 0.87
N GLU A 20 -16.39 -15.89 -0.35
CA GLU A 20 -17.38 -15.04 -1.02
C GLU A 20 -18.75 -15.10 -0.34
N ALA A 21 -19.21 -16.29 0.05
CA ALA A 21 -20.46 -16.43 0.80
C ALA A 21 -20.35 -15.81 2.20
N LEU A 22 -19.16 -15.90 2.82
CA LEU A 22 -18.89 -15.26 4.10
C LEU A 22 -18.84 -13.73 3.97
N ASP A 23 -18.17 -13.20 2.95
CA ASP A 23 -18.17 -11.78 2.61
C ASP A 23 -19.60 -11.27 2.41
N GLU A 24 -20.40 -11.98 1.62
CA GLU A 24 -21.79 -11.59 1.36
C GLU A 24 -22.65 -11.62 2.63
N LYS A 25 -22.46 -12.62 3.49
CA LYS A 25 -23.16 -12.71 4.78
C LYS A 25 -22.77 -11.56 5.72
N ILE A 26 -21.48 -11.21 5.77
CA ILE A 26 -20.98 -10.10 6.59
C ILE A 26 -21.52 -8.78 6.06
N ALA A 27 -21.41 -8.53 4.76
CA ALA A 27 -21.91 -7.31 4.13
C ALA A 27 -23.42 -7.14 4.35
N LYS A 28 -24.22 -8.19 4.14
CA LYS A 28 -25.67 -8.16 4.42
C LYS A 28 -25.98 -7.82 5.88
N LYS A 29 -25.20 -8.35 6.81
CA LYS A 29 -25.37 -8.04 8.24
C LYS A 29 -25.01 -6.59 8.55
N LEU A 30 -23.92 -6.09 7.98
CA LEU A 30 -23.42 -4.73 8.23
C LEU A 30 -24.31 -3.64 7.62
N LEU A 31 -25.12 -3.95 6.60
CA LEU A 31 -26.17 -3.02 6.13
C LEU A 31 -27.13 -2.58 7.24
N ASN A 32 -27.38 -3.45 8.22
CA ASN A 32 -28.25 -3.13 9.36
C ASN A 32 -27.54 -2.31 10.46
N TYR A 33 -26.22 -2.13 10.35
CA TYR A 33 -25.39 -1.46 11.35
C TYR A 33 -24.47 -0.42 10.68
N PRO A 34 -25.01 0.74 10.26
CA PRO A 34 -24.26 1.75 9.50
C PRO A 34 -23.08 2.38 10.26
N HIS A 35 -23.02 2.19 11.58
CA HIS A 35 -21.91 2.64 12.42
C HIS A 35 -20.69 1.71 12.39
N VAL A 36 -20.83 0.48 11.88
CA VAL A 36 -19.73 -0.49 11.81
C VAL A 36 -19.14 -0.46 10.40
N SER A 37 -17.86 -0.12 10.30
CA SER A 37 -17.18 -0.06 9.00
C SER A 37 -16.79 -1.45 8.50
N LEU A 38 -16.81 -1.66 7.19
CA LEU A 38 -16.31 -2.89 6.56
C LEU A 38 -14.79 -3.03 6.74
N ALA A 39 -14.09 -1.90 6.85
CA ALA A 39 -12.68 -1.85 7.22
C ALA A 39 -12.40 -2.53 8.57
N ASP A 40 -13.26 -2.39 9.59
CA ASP A 40 -13.06 -3.05 10.88
C ASP A 40 -13.24 -4.57 10.75
N ALA A 41 -14.22 -5.02 9.96
CA ALA A 41 -14.38 -6.44 9.64
C ALA A 41 -13.16 -6.97 8.87
N ALA A 42 -12.61 -6.19 7.94
CA ALA A 42 -11.40 -6.55 7.20
C ALA A 42 -10.17 -6.65 8.12
N LYS A 43 -9.99 -5.74 9.08
CA LYS A 43 -8.93 -5.84 10.10
C LYS A 43 -9.04 -7.13 10.91
N ARG A 44 -10.25 -7.48 11.35
CA ARG A 44 -10.51 -8.75 12.06
C ARG A 44 -10.20 -9.96 11.19
N ALA A 45 -10.44 -9.89 9.88
CA ALA A 45 -10.05 -10.94 8.95
C ALA A 45 -8.52 -11.06 8.80
N ILE A 46 -7.78 -9.96 8.86
CA ILE A 46 -6.31 -9.96 8.89
C ILE A 46 -5.79 -10.63 10.16
N GLU A 47 -6.31 -10.25 11.33
CA GLU A 47 -5.98 -10.86 12.63
C GLU A 47 -6.25 -12.37 12.63
N ALA A 48 -7.34 -12.79 11.98
CA ALA A 48 -7.71 -14.20 11.78
C ALA A 48 -6.89 -14.92 10.70
N LYS A 49 -5.87 -14.27 10.09
CA LYS A 49 -5.04 -14.80 9.00
C LYS A 49 -5.82 -15.21 7.75
N LEU A 50 -6.90 -14.47 7.43
CA LEU A 50 -7.75 -14.65 6.25
C LEU A 50 -7.60 -13.48 5.26
N PRO A 51 -6.45 -13.30 4.60
CA PRO A 51 -6.18 -12.13 3.76
C PRO A 51 -7.08 -12.07 2.51
N LYS A 52 -7.53 -13.22 1.99
CA LYS A 52 -8.49 -13.27 0.87
C LYS A 52 -9.84 -12.67 1.25
N LEU A 53 -10.34 -12.95 2.45
CA LEU A 53 -11.60 -12.36 2.96
C LEU A 53 -11.45 -10.85 3.20
N ALA A 54 -10.33 -10.42 3.80
CA ALA A 54 -10.05 -9.00 4.01
C ALA A 54 -10.07 -8.21 2.68
N ARG A 55 -9.50 -8.77 1.61
CA ARG A 55 -9.52 -8.18 0.25
C ARG A 55 -10.91 -8.11 -0.39
N LEU A 56 -11.84 -8.99 -0.02
CA LEU A 56 -13.22 -8.90 -0.51
C LEU A 56 -13.99 -7.81 0.23
N LEU A 57 -13.90 -7.81 1.57
CA LEU A 57 -14.59 -6.85 2.43
C LEU A 57 -14.17 -5.42 2.10
N ILE A 58 -12.88 -5.20 1.86
CA ILE A 58 -12.34 -3.86 1.62
C ILE A 58 -12.77 -3.26 0.29
N LYS A 59 -13.09 -4.07 -0.73
CA LYS A 59 -13.58 -3.57 -2.03
C LYS A 59 -14.96 -2.93 -1.90
N ARG A 60 -15.70 -3.25 -0.84
CA ARG A 60 -17.05 -2.75 -0.55
C ARG A 60 -17.03 -1.53 0.37
N GLU A 61 -15.87 -1.22 0.97
CA GLU A 61 -15.70 -0.04 1.80
C GLU A 61 -15.77 1.23 0.95
N THR A 62 -16.45 2.24 1.46
CA THR A 62 -16.67 3.52 0.74
C THR A 62 -15.66 4.58 1.13
N ASP A 63 -15.03 4.43 2.29
CA ASP A 63 -14.01 5.35 2.79
C ASP A 63 -12.61 4.97 2.29
N ASP A 64 -12.10 5.73 1.33
CA ASP A 64 -10.76 5.57 0.75
C ASP A 64 -9.65 5.53 1.79
N SER A 65 -9.74 6.36 2.84
CA SER A 65 -8.70 6.44 3.87
C SER A 65 -8.63 5.14 4.67
N LYS A 66 -9.79 4.58 5.03
CA LYS A 66 -9.85 3.29 5.74
C LYS A 66 -9.43 2.13 4.84
N GLN A 67 -9.83 2.15 3.57
CA GLN A 67 -9.42 1.18 2.57
C GLN A 67 -7.89 1.17 2.40
N VAL A 68 -7.27 2.33 2.20
CA VAL A 68 -5.80 2.41 2.06
C VAL A 68 -5.08 1.92 3.31
N ASN A 69 -5.54 2.30 4.51
CA ASN A 69 -4.92 1.85 5.77
C ASN A 69 -4.95 0.31 5.93
N VAL A 70 -6.05 -0.34 5.57
CA VAL A 70 -6.15 -1.80 5.70
C VAL A 70 -5.37 -2.51 4.58
N LEU A 71 -5.27 -1.94 3.37
CA LEU A 71 -4.37 -2.44 2.32
C LEU A 71 -2.90 -2.39 2.73
N LEU A 72 -2.48 -1.32 3.42
CA LEU A 72 -1.15 -1.21 3.99
C LEU A 72 -0.87 -2.30 5.03
N GLN A 73 -1.86 -2.61 5.88
CA GLN A 73 -1.76 -3.71 6.86
C GLN A 73 -1.70 -5.10 6.21
N LEU A 74 -2.32 -5.28 5.04
CA LEU A 74 -2.22 -6.50 4.23
C LEU A 74 -0.86 -6.66 3.54
N GLY A 75 -0.04 -5.61 3.49
CA GLY A 75 1.19 -5.56 2.70
C GLY A 75 0.95 -5.36 1.19
N ASP A 76 -0.26 -4.99 0.78
CA ASP A 76 -0.62 -4.77 -0.62
C ASP A 76 -0.24 -3.34 -1.06
N ILE A 77 1.07 -3.06 -1.11
CA ILE A 77 1.63 -1.72 -1.37
C ILE A 77 1.14 -1.12 -2.69
N GLN A 78 1.13 -1.90 -3.76
CA GLN A 78 0.74 -1.43 -5.09
C GLN A 78 -0.73 -0.99 -5.12
N GLU A 79 -1.62 -1.78 -4.52
CA GLU A 79 -3.04 -1.44 -4.45
C GLU A 79 -3.27 -0.25 -3.53
N ALA A 80 -2.58 -0.17 -2.38
CA ALA A 80 -2.66 0.97 -1.48
C ALA A 80 -2.26 2.28 -2.17
N LEU A 81 -1.15 2.28 -2.92
CA LEU A 81 -0.69 3.44 -3.69
C LEU A 81 -1.65 3.78 -4.85
N ALA A 82 -2.14 2.78 -5.59
CA ALA A 82 -3.09 3.00 -6.68
C ALA A 82 -4.40 3.60 -6.18
N ARG A 83 -4.91 3.14 -5.03
CA ARG A 83 -6.11 3.67 -4.37
C ARG A 83 -5.89 5.08 -3.84
N ALA A 84 -4.75 5.35 -3.19
CA ALA A 84 -4.42 6.69 -2.75
C ALA A 84 -4.29 7.68 -3.93
N ALA A 85 -3.76 7.23 -5.07
CA ALA A 85 -3.70 8.03 -6.30
C ALA A 85 -5.10 8.29 -6.87
N ALA A 86 -5.95 7.25 -6.91
CA ALA A 86 -7.32 7.34 -7.42
C ALA A 86 -8.23 8.23 -6.54
N ALA A 87 -8.01 8.24 -5.22
CA ALA A 87 -8.74 9.09 -4.29
C ALA A 87 -8.45 10.59 -4.49
N GLN A 88 -7.40 10.95 -5.25
CA GLN A 88 -6.97 12.33 -5.50
C GLN A 88 -6.81 13.18 -4.23
N ARG A 89 -6.40 12.55 -3.12
CA ARG A 89 -6.15 13.21 -1.83
C ARG A 89 -4.65 13.22 -1.56
N PRO A 90 -3.94 14.36 -1.76
CA PRO A 90 -2.50 14.45 -1.55
C PRO A 90 -2.07 14.04 -0.14
N GLN A 91 -2.87 14.37 0.87
CA GLN A 91 -2.61 14.00 2.27
C GLN A 91 -2.60 12.49 2.48
N LEU A 92 -3.50 11.76 1.81
CA LEU A 92 -3.56 10.31 1.90
C LEU A 92 -2.35 9.67 1.21
N MET A 93 -1.94 10.19 0.05
CA MET A 93 -0.71 9.75 -0.63
C MET A 93 0.53 9.98 0.23
N HIS A 94 0.65 11.17 0.83
CA HIS A 94 1.77 11.50 1.72
C HIS A 94 1.83 10.55 2.93
N GLN A 95 0.67 10.23 3.53
CA GLN A 95 0.59 9.24 4.62
C GLN A 95 1.07 7.85 4.17
N VAL A 96 0.67 7.39 2.99
CA VAL A 96 1.10 6.11 2.41
C VAL A 96 2.62 6.08 2.22
N VAL A 97 3.19 7.08 1.55
CA VAL A 97 4.64 7.17 1.29
C VAL A 97 5.42 7.14 2.61
N ARG A 98 4.99 7.92 3.61
CA ARG A 98 5.63 7.95 4.94
C ARG A 98 5.54 6.60 5.66
N HIS A 99 4.43 5.88 5.53
CA HIS A 99 4.29 4.54 6.10
C HIS A 99 5.24 3.54 5.40
N LEU A 100 5.34 3.59 4.07
CA LEU A 100 6.23 2.72 3.31
C LEU A 100 7.70 2.94 3.67
N MET A 101 8.12 4.20 3.83
CA MET A 101 9.49 4.54 4.24
C MET A 101 9.88 3.95 5.60
N LYS A 102 8.91 3.77 6.52
CA LYS A 102 9.13 3.24 7.87
C LYS A 102 9.10 1.71 7.94
N GLU A 103 8.14 1.09 7.26
CA GLU A 103 7.81 -0.33 7.45
C GLU A 103 8.43 -1.24 6.38
N GLN A 104 8.78 -0.70 5.21
CA GLN A 104 9.21 -1.48 4.06
C GLN A 104 10.68 -1.26 3.72
N LYS A 105 11.29 -2.24 3.04
CA LYS A 105 12.65 -2.08 2.53
C LYS A 105 12.67 -1.02 1.42
N ARG A 106 13.74 -0.24 1.41
CA ARG A 106 13.96 0.84 0.46
C ARG A 106 13.76 0.46 -0.99
N ALA A 107 14.38 -0.63 -1.43
CA ALA A 107 14.27 -1.10 -2.81
C ALA A 107 12.82 -1.41 -3.22
N ASP A 108 12.02 -1.94 -2.29
CA ASP A 108 10.65 -2.39 -2.58
C ASP A 108 9.70 -1.18 -2.73
N TYR A 109 9.82 -0.19 -1.84
CA TYR A 109 8.96 0.99 -1.92
C TYR A 109 9.41 1.97 -3.02
N GLU A 110 10.70 2.13 -3.29
CA GLU A 110 11.19 3.03 -4.36
C GLU A 110 10.70 2.54 -5.74
N LEU A 111 10.73 1.23 -5.99
CA LEU A 111 10.22 0.65 -7.23
C LEU A 111 8.71 0.86 -7.39
N ALA A 112 7.97 0.83 -6.29
CA ALA A 112 6.53 1.08 -6.27
C ALA A 112 6.21 2.55 -6.55
N ILE A 113 6.88 3.46 -5.84
CA ILE A 113 6.69 4.90 -5.91
C ILE A 113 7.05 5.45 -7.29
N ARG A 114 8.12 4.94 -7.92
CA ARG A 114 8.58 5.38 -9.24
C ARG A 114 7.51 5.31 -10.34
N LYS A 115 6.54 4.39 -10.21
CA LYS A 115 5.46 4.23 -11.20
C LYS A 115 4.38 5.31 -11.11
N ILE A 116 4.37 6.09 -10.03
CA ILE A 116 3.33 7.07 -9.72
C ILE A 116 3.99 8.43 -9.54
N PRO A 117 3.89 9.34 -10.53
CA PRO A 117 4.59 10.64 -10.50
C PRO A 117 4.33 11.45 -9.23
N LEU A 118 3.08 11.52 -8.77
CA LEU A 118 2.73 12.23 -7.54
C LEU A 118 3.43 11.65 -6.30
N ALA A 119 3.49 10.32 -6.19
CA ALA A 119 4.18 9.66 -5.09
C ALA A 119 5.69 9.93 -5.14
N GLN A 120 6.27 9.93 -6.35
CA GLN A 120 7.69 10.24 -6.55
C GLN A 120 8.04 11.66 -6.14
N CYS A 121 7.21 12.65 -6.47
CA CYS A 121 7.42 14.03 -6.04
C CYS A 121 7.38 14.15 -4.51
N LEU A 122 6.35 13.58 -3.87
CA LEU A 122 6.21 13.60 -2.41
C LEU A 122 7.37 12.87 -1.71
N TYR A 123 7.85 11.78 -2.30
CA TYR A 123 9.01 11.06 -1.78
C TYR A 123 10.28 11.91 -1.83
N GLN A 124 10.54 12.60 -2.94
CA GLN A 124 11.65 13.54 -3.03
C GLN A 124 11.52 14.65 -1.98
N ASP A 125 10.34 15.26 -1.84
CA ASP A 125 10.11 16.30 -0.84
C ASP A 125 10.38 15.80 0.59
N LEU A 126 9.92 14.59 0.92
CA LEU A 126 10.17 13.96 2.22
C LEU A 126 11.66 13.67 2.47
N VAL A 127 12.37 13.15 1.46
CA VAL A 127 13.82 12.92 1.57
C VAL A 127 14.57 14.22 1.76
N ARG A 128 14.14 15.31 1.11
CA ARG A 128 14.69 16.66 1.31
C ARG A 128 14.40 17.18 2.73
N GLU A 129 13.19 16.99 3.26
CA GLU A 129 12.83 17.44 4.61
C GLU A 129 13.55 16.66 5.72
N GLU A 130 13.76 15.35 5.55
CA GLU A 130 14.51 14.50 6.49
C GLU A 130 16.04 14.72 6.40
N SER A 131 16.49 15.64 5.53
CA SER A 131 17.92 15.91 5.30
C SER A 131 18.56 16.72 6.41
N ASP A 132 19.17 16.03 7.38
CA ASP A 132 20.31 16.57 8.13
C ASP A 132 21.60 15.98 7.52
N ARG A 133 22.24 16.75 6.62
CA ARG A 133 23.57 16.57 5.98
C ARG A 133 23.91 15.25 5.25
N GLY A 134 23.24 14.12 5.51
CA GLY A 134 23.50 12.81 4.88
C GLY A 134 22.67 12.52 3.63
N SER A 135 21.57 13.24 3.43
CA SER A 135 20.58 12.99 2.37
C SER A 135 20.93 13.61 1.02
N SER A 136 21.99 14.44 0.91
CA SER A 136 22.39 15.09 -0.35
C SER A 136 22.73 14.10 -1.46
N LYS A 137 23.49 13.03 -1.14
CA LYS A 137 23.86 12.00 -2.14
C LYS A 137 22.64 11.20 -2.60
N MET A 138 21.70 10.98 -1.69
CA MET A 138 20.47 10.26 -1.98
C MET A 138 19.54 11.09 -2.87
N MET A 139 19.38 12.38 -2.56
CA MET A 139 18.64 13.32 -3.39
C MET A 139 19.21 13.36 -4.82
N LEU A 140 20.53 13.53 -4.96
CA LEU A 140 21.19 13.52 -6.27
C LEU A 140 20.94 12.22 -7.03
N ALA A 141 21.06 11.06 -6.39
CA ALA A 141 20.78 9.78 -7.02
C ALA A 141 19.32 9.67 -7.50
N LEU A 142 18.35 10.19 -6.73
CA LEU A 142 16.94 10.19 -7.13
C LEU A 142 16.66 11.14 -8.31
N LEU A 143 17.29 12.32 -8.32
CA LEU A 143 17.16 13.27 -9.42
C LEU A 143 17.82 12.76 -10.70
N GLU A 144 18.96 12.08 -10.59
CA GLU A 144 19.64 11.47 -11.73
C GLU A 144 18.82 10.31 -12.31
N GLN A 145 18.26 9.45 -11.47
CA GLN A 145 17.33 8.39 -11.90
C GLN A 145 16.07 8.94 -12.59
N ALA A 146 15.61 10.14 -12.19
CA ALA A 146 14.47 10.82 -12.80
C ALA A 146 14.85 11.64 -14.04
N SER A 147 16.14 11.75 -14.37
CA SER A 147 16.67 12.67 -15.40
C SER A 147 16.23 14.12 -15.18
N ASP A 148 16.07 14.52 -13.92
CA ASP A 148 15.67 15.86 -13.52
C ASP A 148 16.91 16.74 -13.36
N PHE A 149 17.50 17.12 -14.50
CA PHE A 149 18.75 17.90 -14.54
C PHE A 149 18.57 19.34 -14.03
N GLU A 150 17.35 19.88 -14.14
CA GLU A 150 17.02 21.22 -13.62
C GLU A 150 17.17 21.24 -12.10
N ARG A 151 16.52 20.29 -11.40
CA ARG A 151 16.64 20.21 -9.94
C ARG A 151 18.04 19.82 -9.48
N GLN A 152 18.79 19.04 -10.25
CA GLN A 152 20.21 18.76 -9.95
C GLN A 152 21.03 20.05 -9.96
N THR A 153 20.81 20.91 -10.96
CA THR A 153 21.53 22.18 -11.07
C THR A 153 21.23 23.06 -9.86
N MET A 154 19.95 23.22 -9.51
CA MET A 154 19.55 23.98 -8.31
C MET A 154 20.19 23.42 -7.04
N PHE A 155 20.19 22.09 -6.87
CA PHE A 155 20.80 21.44 -5.73
C PHE A 155 22.30 21.75 -5.60
N HIS A 156 23.04 21.77 -6.71
CA HIS A 156 24.45 22.14 -6.72
C HIS A 156 24.68 23.62 -6.41
N LEU A 157 23.82 24.51 -6.89
CA LEU A 157 23.89 25.95 -6.59
C LEU A 157 23.66 26.21 -5.10
N ASP A 158 22.63 25.62 -4.50
CA ASP A 158 22.32 25.74 -3.07
C ASP A 158 23.50 25.25 -2.19
N ALA A 159 24.17 24.17 -2.61
CA ALA A 159 25.34 23.64 -1.91
C ALA A 159 26.52 24.62 -1.93
N VAL A 160 26.78 25.26 -3.08
CA VAL A 160 27.84 26.28 -3.21
C VAL A 160 27.50 27.52 -2.38
N GLU A 161 26.26 27.99 -2.40
CA GLU A 161 25.82 29.12 -1.57
C GLU A 161 26.00 28.84 -0.07
N SER A 162 25.74 27.60 0.36
CA SER A 162 25.96 27.19 1.75
C SER A 162 27.44 27.08 2.15
N GLU A 163 28.35 26.85 1.19
CA GLU A 163 29.80 26.84 1.45
C GLU A 163 30.40 28.26 1.46
N MET A 164 29.74 29.22 0.84
CA MET A 164 30.15 30.62 0.78
C MET A 164 29.72 31.47 1.99
N ASN A 165 28.73 31.00 2.76
CA ASN A 165 28.20 31.65 3.96
C ASN A 165 28.75 31.02 5.25
#